data_AF-A0A7W0Z8F4-F1
#
_entry.id   AF-A0A7W0Z8F4-F1
#
_cell.length_a   1.000
_cell.length_b   1.000
_cell.length_c   1.000
_cell.angle_alpha   90.00
_cell.angle_beta   90.00
_cell.angle_gamma   90.00
#
_symmetry.space_group_name_H-M   'P 1'
#
loop_
_entity.id
_entity.type
_entity.pdbx_description
1 polymer ?
#
loop_
_entity_poly.entity_id
_entity_poly.type
_entity_poly.pdbx_seq_one_letter_code
_entity_poly.pdbx_strand_id
1 'polypeptide(L)'
;MSMPLEHRLQILLDDERHRRITAAARERGVSVATVVREAIDRGIADPAGRRRSAGHRVLDAPDMPVPEPRELKDELDALRARRA
;
A
#
# COMPACT_ATOMS: atom_id res chain seq x y z
N MET A 1 -6.30 -7.86 -12.51
CA MET A 1 -6.16 -9.33 -12.64
C MET A 1 -5.07 -9.78 -11.68
N SER A 2 -5.33 -10.73 -10.78
CA SER A 2 -4.30 -11.28 -9.88
C SER A 2 -3.50 -12.34 -10.65
N MET A 3 -2.18 -12.17 -10.74
CA MET A 3 -1.27 -13.12 -11.38
C MET A 3 -1.26 -14.45 -10.59
N PRO A 4 -1.12 -15.62 -11.25
CA PRO A 4 -1.06 -16.91 -10.55
C PRO A 4 0.17 -16.99 -9.62
N LEU A 5 0.02 -17.73 -8.50
CA LEU A 5 1.12 -17.99 -7.57
C LEU A 5 1.93 -19.20 -8.04
N GLU A 6 3.15 -18.99 -8.53
CA GLU A 6 3.96 -20.02 -9.20
C GLU A 6 5.05 -20.66 -8.31
N HIS A 7 5.48 -19.96 -7.25
CA HIS A 7 6.58 -20.40 -6.39
C HIS A 7 6.12 -20.69 -4.96
N ARG A 8 6.44 -21.89 -4.45
CA ARG A 8 6.15 -22.31 -3.07
C ARG A 8 7.34 -22.07 -2.17
N LEU A 9 7.12 -21.36 -1.07
CA LEU A 9 8.11 -21.09 -0.02
C LEU A 9 7.79 -21.92 1.23
N GLN A 10 8.79 -22.62 1.79
CA GLN A 10 8.74 -23.27 3.08
C GLN A 10 9.89 -22.76 3.94
N ILE A 11 9.58 -22.19 5.10
CA ILE A 11 10.56 -21.65 6.05
C ILE A 11 10.24 -22.12 7.46
N LEU A 12 11.28 -22.30 8.28
CA LEU A 12 11.12 -22.55 9.70
C LEU A 12 11.15 -21.23 10.45
N LEU A 13 10.21 -21.08 11.39
CA LEU A 13 10.11 -19.93 12.29
C LEU A 13 10.31 -20.41 13.72
N ASP A 14 10.93 -19.58 14.55
CA ASP A 14 10.89 -19.77 15.99
C ASP A 14 9.45 -19.54 16.52
N ASP A 15 9.20 -20.00 17.75
CA ASP A 15 7.89 -19.92 18.39
C ASP A 15 7.37 -18.50 18.49
N GLU A 16 8.23 -17.52 18.75
CA GLU A 16 7.84 -16.12 18.89
C GLU A 16 7.33 -15.55 17.57
N ARG A 17 8.09 -15.76 16.48
CA ARG A 17 7.72 -15.32 15.13
C ARG A 17 6.46 -16.04 14.65
N HIS A 18 6.34 -17.33 14.92
CA HIS A 18 5.14 -18.11 14.58
C HIS A 18 3.89 -17.58 15.30
N ARG A 19 3.99 -17.28 16.60
CA ARG A 19 2.89 -16.67 17.36
C ARG A 19 2.51 -15.30 16.82
N ARG A 20 3.50 -14.43 16.57
CA ARG A 20 3.26 -13.08 16.03
C ARG A 20 2.54 -13.10 14.70
N ILE A 21 2.98 -13.95 13.76
CA ILE A 21 2.38 -13.98 12.42
C ILE A 21 0.98 -14.58 12.43
N THR A 22 0.75 -15.58 13.29
CA THR A 22 -0.57 -16.21 13.48
C THR A 22 -1.55 -15.24 14.13
N ALA A 23 -1.12 -14.48 15.14
CA ALA A 23 -1.92 -13.44 15.77
C ALA A 23 -2.33 -12.35 14.75
N ALA A 24 -1.37 -11.84 13.98
CA ALA A 24 -1.64 -10.83 12.95
C ALA A 24 -2.60 -11.33 11.87
N ALA A 25 -2.49 -12.59 11.46
CA ALA A 25 -3.42 -13.22 10.51
C ALA A 25 -4.84 -13.32 11.09
N ARG A 26 -4.95 -13.76 12.35
CA ARG A 26 -6.22 -13.88 13.08
C ARG A 26 -6.92 -12.54 13.29
N GLU A 27 -6.19 -11.53 13.75
CA GLU A 27 -6.71 -10.17 13.95
C GLU A 27 -7.28 -9.56 12.68
N ARG A 28 -6.66 -9.87 11.53
CA ARG A 28 -7.06 -9.35 10.21
C ARG A 28 -8.06 -10.24 9.48
N GLY A 29 -8.37 -11.44 10.00
CA GLY A 29 -9.23 -12.41 9.33
C GLY A 29 -8.69 -12.93 8.00
N VAL A 30 -7.36 -12.97 7.82
CA VAL A 30 -6.70 -13.40 6.57
C VAL A 30 -5.78 -14.59 6.81
N SER A 31 -5.35 -15.24 5.73
CA SER A 31 -4.36 -16.32 5.81
C SER A 31 -2.98 -15.80 6.25
N VAL A 32 -2.21 -16.65 6.95
CA VAL A 32 -0.78 -16.38 7.24
C VAL A 32 -0.01 -16.08 5.95
N ALA A 33 -0.32 -16.79 4.85
CA ALA A 33 0.29 -16.55 3.55
C ALA A 33 0.02 -15.14 3.01
N THR A 34 -1.15 -14.56 3.28
CA THR A 34 -1.47 -13.17 2.94
C THR A 34 -0.61 -12.21 3.74
N VAL A 35 -0.48 -12.43 5.06
CA VAL A 35 0.39 -11.60 5.91
C VAL A 35 1.84 -11.66 5.47
N VAL A 36 2.36 -12.85 5.12
CA VAL A 36 3.72 -13.04 4.60
C VAL A 36 3.92 -12.26 3.29
N ARG A 37 3.00 -12.42 2.33
CA ARG A 37 3.08 -11.70 1.04
C ARG A 37 3.09 -10.19 1.23
N GLU A 38 2.17 -9.64 2.04
CA GLU A 38 2.17 -8.20 2.31
C GLU A 38 3.42 -7.74 3.07
N ALA A 39 3.95 -8.55 3.98
CA ALA A 39 5.17 -8.22 4.70
C ALA A 39 6.38 -8.23 3.75
N ILE A 40 6.41 -9.14 2.77
CA ILE A 40 7.37 -9.14 1.68
C ILE A 40 7.19 -7.88 0.84
N ASP A 41 5.97 -7.54 0.42
CA ASP A 41 5.71 -6.33 -0.36
C ASP A 41 6.14 -5.06 0.39
N ARG A 42 5.95 -5.00 1.71
CA ARG A 42 6.35 -3.86 2.54
C ARG A 42 7.85 -3.85 2.89
N GLY A 43 8.45 -5.02 3.06
CA GLY A 43 9.81 -5.23 3.56
C GLY A 43 10.87 -5.30 2.46
N ILE A 44 10.52 -5.91 1.31
CA ILE A 44 11.32 -5.87 0.06
C ILE A 44 11.05 -4.58 -0.72
N ALA A 45 9.99 -3.82 -0.40
CA ALA A 45 9.88 -2.45 -0.87
C ALA A 45 11.01 -1.59 -0.29
N ASP A 46 12.15 -1.67 -0.97
CA ASP A 46 13.21 -0.70 -1.03
C ASP A 46 12.55 0.68 -0.92
N PRO A 47 12.79 1.44 0.17
CA PRO A 47 12.25 2.78 0.31
C PRO A 47 12.52 3.65 -0.92
N ALA A 48 13.63 3.42 -1.63
CA ALA A 48 13.92 4.06 -2.90
C ALA A 48 13.03 3.52 -4.04
N GLY A 49 12.81 2.21 -4.14
CA GLY A 49 11.84 1.57 -5.04
C GLY A 49 10.39 2.02 -4.82
N ARG A 50 9.96 2.22 -3.55
CA ARG A 50 8.63 2.74 -3.19
C ARG A 50 8.45 4.20 -3.60
N ARG A 51 9.47 5.03 -3.39
CA ARG A 51 9.48 6.43 -3.86
C ARG A 51 9.49 6.49 -5.39
N ARG A 52 10.29 5.64 -6.04
CA ARG A 52 10.39 5.55 -7.50
C ARG A 52 9.06 5.12 -8.13
N SER A 53 8.41 4.08 -7.62
CA SER A 53 7.12 3.62 -8.14
C SER A 53 5.99 4.61 -7.87
N ALA A 54 6.00 5.31 -6.73
CA ALA A 54 5.08 6.42 -6.49
C ALA A 54 5.31 7.58 -7.47
N GLY A 55 6.57 7.92 -7.75
CA GLY A 55 6.94 8.92 -8.75
C GLY A 55 6.47 8.56 -10.16
N HIS A 56 6.71 7.32 -10.61
CA HIS A 56 6.23 6.85 -11.91
C HIS A 56 4.71 6.93 -12.03
N ARG A 57 3.95 6.52 -11.01
CA ARG A 57 2.48 6.65 -11.05
C ARG A 57 1.99 8.09 -11.21
N VAL A 58 2.72 9.07 -10.69
CA VAL A 58 2.37 10.50 -10.85
C VAL A 58 2.77 11.00 -12.24
N LEU A 59 3.96 10.62 -12.73
CA LEU A 59 4.47 11.06 -14.03
C LEU A 59 3.76 10.38 -15.21
N ASP A 60 3.33 9.14 -15.04
CA ASP A 60 2.61 8.35 -16.04
C ASP A 60 1.09 8.63 -16.02
N ALA A 61 0.61 9.44 -15.06
CA ALA A 61 -0.79 9.84 -15.03
C ALA A 61 -1.09 10.76 -16.22
N PRO A 62 -2.25 10.59 -16.88
CA PRO A 62 -2.67 11.51 -17.93
C PRO A 62 -2.83 12.92 -17.34
N ASP A 63 -2.50 13.93 -18.15
CA ASP A 63 -2.74 15.32 -17.80
C ASP A 63 -4.22 15.50 -17.43
N MET A 64 -4.45 16.09 -16.26
CA MET A 64 -5.79 16.43 -15.82
C MET A 64 -6.04 17.92 -16.06
N PRO A 65 -7.27 18.31 -16.40
CA PRO A 65 -7.63 19.72 -16.43
C PRO A 65 -7.51 20.29 -15.01
N VAL A 66 -6.62 21.27 -14.85
CA VAL A 66 -6.39 21.97 -13.58
C VAL A 66 -6.96 23.38 -13.73
N PRO A 67 -7.90 23.80 -12.85
CA PRO A 67 -8.45 25.14 -12.88
C PRO A 67 -7.42 26.18 -12.41
N GLU A 68 -7.72 27.47 -12.62
CA GLU A 68 -6.81 28.54 -12.23
C GLU A 68 -6.51 28.49 -10.72
N PRO A 69 -5.31 28.91 -10.27
CA PRO A 69 -4.90 28.78 -8.86
C PRO A 69 -5.89 29.40 -7.85
N ARG A 70 -6.62 30.45 -8.26
CA ARG A 70 -7.66 31.07 -7.44
C ARG A 70 -8.87 30.15 -7.23
N GLU A 71 -9.33 29.51 -8.30
CA GLU A 71 -10.48 28.60 -8.28
C GLU A 71 -10.17 27.34 -7.47
N LEU A 72 -8.94 26.81 -7.60
CA LEU A 72 -8.44 25.72 -6.76
C LEU A 72 -8.47 26.08 -5.26
N LYS A 73 -8.09 27.31 -4.92
CA LYS A 73 -8.10 27.77 -3.53
C LYS A 73 -9.53 27.86 -3.00
N ASP A 74 -10.43 28.42 -3.79
CA ASP A 74 -11.85 28.55 -3.42
C ASP A 74 -12.49 27.15 -3.23
N GLU A 75 -12.16 26.18 -4.09
CA GLU A 75 -12.60 24.78 -3.95
C GLU A 75 -12.06 24.15 -2.64
N LEU A 76 -10.78 24.32 -2.36
CA LEU A 76 -10.13 23.78 -1.16
C LEU A 76 -10.75 24.35 0.12
N ASP A 77 -11.02 25.65 0.14
CA ASP A 77 -11.65 26.32 1.28
C ASP A 77 -13.10 25.82 1.48
N ALA A 78 -13.86 25.61 0.39
CA ALA A 78 -15.19 25.01 0.45
C ALA A 78 -15.19 23.55 0.94
N LEU A 79 -14.18 22.75 0.60
CA LEU A 79 -14.03 21.37 1.10
C LEU A 79 -13.68 21.33 2.59
N ARG A 80 -12.85 22.27 3.06
CA ARG A 80 -12.47 22.39 4.47
C ARG A 80 -13.62 22.88 5.34
N ALA A 81 -14.39 23.85 4.85
CA ALA A 81 -15.58 24.37 5.56
C ALA A 81 -16.65 23.29 5.75
N ARG A 82 -16.78 22.33 4.82
CA ARG A 82 -17.70 21.18 4.92
C ARG A 82 -17.31 20.14 5.98
N ARG A 83 -16.11 20.24 6.55
CA ARG A 83 -15.56 19.27 7.50
C ARG A 83 -15.60 19.76 8.96
N ALA A 84 -16.02 21.00 9.18
CA ALA A 84 -16.28 21.63 10.48
C ALA A 84 -17.76 21.50 10.85
#